data_AF-A0A132B7F8-F1
#
_entry.id   AF-A0A132B7F8-F1
#
_cell.length_a   1.000
_cell.length_b   1.000
_cell.length_c   1.000
_cell.angle_alpha   90.00
_cell.angle_beta   90.00
_cell.angle_gamma   90.00
#
_symmetry.space_group_name_H-M   'P 1'
#
loop_
_entity.id
_entity.type
_entity.pdbx_description
1 polymer ?
#
loop_
_entity_poly.entity_id
_entity_poly.type
_entity_poly.pdbx_seq_one_letter_code
_entity_poly.pdbx_strand_id
1 'polypeptide(L)'
;MCMTGEPAQIGSLYDNCYSDAAAGYPDADYTPAVSPSGRYANMTAALASLSRPILFQICDWGVDFPSAWAPALGNTWRITNDIIPAYRTVPRILNQAAPQTDFAGPGHWLDLDMLEVGNNVFTVPEEQTHFSLWAILKSPLVIGAALKDTYTSIAAASLATLMNEDVIGYNQDSLGVAASFRRRWTEDGYEVWAGPLSGNRTVVALINLDDTARELTLNFPDVGVQKVATVKDIWNNITSTNVLTSYTAPVEAHGTLLLEFIGTTTAGSYSSNDSKTSGQTTTFNKVYGSTTSNNYTATIHFASAMEASSTVDINNNPYTLPAGSSVLTAALSLSATNNNTITITSPTTPLSLTLTPPNSTFYPSTPFSLIGTSTFTSCSGLCAPVGSKIGYLSPTGSASLNITSPSTSIQGAKLAQIYFCNNDIADSTSWTDGTNTRNMTISVNGEVTRIETPLSGRSSELFSVGDGWFDTGVFKVLLEGWKEGGNVVEVGNVYGSEGIVSYGADFVGMGVFW
;
A
#
# COMPACT_ATOMS: atom_id res chain seq x y z
N MET A 1 -8.28 13.41 -20.99
CA MET A 1 -7.92 14.68 -20.33
C MET A 1 -8.90 15.76 -20.76
N CYS A 2 -9.92 16.04 -19.95
CA CYS A 2 -10.71 17.25 -20.08
C CYS A 2 -10.47 18.07 -18.80
N MET A 3 -9.45 18.93 -18.84
CA MET A 3 -9.30 19.95 -17.82
C MET A 3 -10.47 20.94 -17.96
N THR A 4 -11.23 21.11 -16.88
CA THR A 4 -12.42 21.94 -16.82
C THR A 4 -12.06 23.42 -16.99
N GLY A 5 -12.65 24.10 -17.99
CA GLY A 5 -12.87 25.55 -17.95
C GLY A 5 -12.31 26.41 -19.10
N GLU A 6 -11.45 25.89 -19.97
CA GLU A 6 -11.01 26.61 -21.18
C GLU A 6 -11.20 25.74 -22.42
N PRO A 7 -11.44 26.32 -23.63
CA PRO A 7 -11.68 25.54 -24.84
C PRO A 7 -10.56 24.52 -25.02
N ALA A 8 -10.94 23.25 -25.18
CA ALA A 8 -10.06 22.09 -25.30
C ALA A 8 -8.75 22.47 -26.00
N GLN A 9 -7.68 22.65 -25.22
CA GLN A 9 -6.37 22.81 -25.80
C GLN A 9 -6.11 21.52 -26.57
N ILE A 10 -6.00 21.63 -27.89
CA ILE A 10 -5.48 20.58 -28.75
C ILE A 10 -4.01 20.43 -28.33
N GLY A 11 -3.78 19.69 -27.24
CA GLY A 11 -2.46 19.30 -26.79
C GLY A 11 -1.95 18.29 -27.80
N SER A 12 -0.85 18.62 -28.48
CA SER A 12 -0.09 17.55 -29.12
C SER A 12 0.57 16.73 -28.02
N LEU A 13 0.54 15.43 -28.20
CA LEU A 13 1.28 14.47 -27.41
C LEU A 13 2.64 14.25 -28.07
N TYR A 14 3.72 14.29 -27.31
CA TYR A 14 5.01 13.80 -27.77
C TYR A 14 5.45 12.68 -26.82
N ASP A 15 5.61 11.49 -27.38
CA ASP A 15 6.15 10.30 -26.74
C ASP A 15 7.53 10.01 -27.35
N ASN A 16 8.51 9.65 -26.54
CA ASN A 16 9.91 9.60 -26.93
C ASN A 16 10.65 8.38 -26.39
N CYS A 17 10.37 7.21 -26.97
CA CYS A 17 11.08 5.97 -26.68
C CYS A 17 12.57 6.02 -27.05
N TYR A 18 13.41 5.29 -26.29
CA TYR A 18 14.79 5.06 -26.72
C TYR A 18 14.80 4.34 -28.07
N SER A 19 15.64 4.85 -28.95
CA SER A 19 15.73 4.38 -30.32
C SER A 19 17.18 3.96 -30.59
N ASP A 20 17.41 2.66 -30.79
CA ASP A 20 18.68 2.10 -31.28
C ASP A 20 18.50 1.29 -32.59
N ALA A 21 19.23 1.70 -33.64
CA ALA A 21 19.21 1.05 -34.96
C ALA A 21 19.77 -0.36 -34.91
N ALA A 22 20.79 -0.57 -34.08
CA ALA A 22 21.43 -1.87 -33.97
C ALA A 22 20.49 -2.91 -33.34
N ALA A 23 19.59 -2.45 -32.45
CA ALA A 23 18.56 -3.27 -31.80
C ALA A 23 17.24 -3.34 -32.59
N GLY A 24 17.10 -2.58 -33.68
CA GLY A 24 15.94 -2.66 -34.58
C GLY A 24 14.80 -1.68 -34.28
N TYR A 25 14.96 -0.77 -33.30
CA TYR A 25 14.01 0.28 -32.88
C TYR A 25 12.57 -0.18 -32.55
N PRO A 26 11.96 0.26 -31.43
CA PRO A 26 12.57 0.76 -30.20
C PRO A 26 13.23 -0.38 -29.38
N ASP A 27 14.11 -0.04 -28.44
CA ASP A 27 14.82 -1.02 -27.60
C ASP A 27 14.54 -0.78 -26.11
N ALA A 28 13.66 -1.60 -25.54
CA ALA A 28 13.21 -1.49 -24.15
C ALA A 28 14.20 -2.09 -23.13
N ASP A 29 15.13 -2.94 -23.58
CA ASP A 29 16.05 -3.70 -22.72
C ASP A 29 17.49 -3.20 -22.92
N TYR A 30 17.74 -1.94 -22.51
CA TYR A 30 19.01 -1.27 -22.71
C TYR A 30 19.64 -0.80 -21.39
N THR A 31 20.98 -0.76 -21.35
CA THR A 31 21.75 -0.23 -20.22
C THR A 31 22.53 1.00 -20.69
N PRO A 32 21.99 2.22 -20.54
CA PRO A 32 22.67 3.41 -21.05
C PRO A 32 23.95 3.72 -20.28
N ALA A 33 24.97 4.20 -20.97
CA ALA A 33 26.23 4.61 -20.35
C ALA A 33 26.13 5.92 -19.53
N VAL A 34 25.08 6.71 -19.75
CA VAL A 34 24.77 7.95 -19.04
C VAL A 34 23.26 8.08 -18.86
N SER A 35 22.84 8.82 -17.83
CA SER A 35 21.41 9.09 -17.57
C SER A 35 20.65 9.55 -18.83
N PRO A 36 19.49 8.96 -19.14
CA PRO A 36 18.61 9.42 -20.22
C PRO A 36 18.11 10.87 -20.04
N SER A 37 18.07 11.36 -18.80
CA SER A 37 17.54 12.68 -18.41
C SER A 37 18.05 13.84 -19.29
N GLY A 38 19.33 13.84 -19.66
CA GLY A 38 19.91 14.90 -20.50
C GLY A 38 19.28 15.00 -21.89
N ARG A 39 18.88 13.87 -22.49
CA ARG A 39 18.21 13.86 -23.80
C ARG A 39 16.78 14.39 -23.68
N TYR A 40 16.08 14.02 -22.61
CA TYR A 40 14.75 14.54 -22.31
C TYR A 40 14.76 16.04 -21.99
N ALA A 41 15.81 16.54 -21.34
CA ALA A 41 15.99 17.97 -21.09
C ALA A 41 16.14 18.78 -22.39
N ASN A 42 16.88 18.25 -23.37
CA ASN A 42 16.99 18.88 -24.69
C ASN A 42 15.63 18.95 -25.40
N MET A 43 14.85 17.87 -25.34
CA MET A 43 13.50 17.85 -25.90
C MET A 43 12.58 18.84 -25.17
N THR A 44 12.64 18.89 -23.84
CA THR A 44 11.88 19.85 -23.02
C THR A 44 12.16 21.28 -23.47
N ALA A 45 13.43 21.65 -23.64
CA ALA A 45 13.83 22.98 -24.11
C ALA A 45 13.32 23.26 -25.55
N ALA A 46 13.36 22.25 -26.43
CA ALA A 46 12.84 22.38 -27.78
C ALA A 46 11.31 22.60 -27.78
N LEU A 47 10.56 21.83 -27.01
CA LEU A 47 9.11 21.97 -26.87
C LEU A 47 8.73 23.32 -26.25
N ALA A 48 9.46 23.76 -25.21
CA ALA A 48 9.24 25.06 -24.57
C ALA A 48 9.52 26.27 -25.49
N SER A 49 10.32 26.09 -26.56
CA SER A 49 10.58 27.14 -27.55
C SER A 49 9.42 27.36 -28.53
N LEU A 50 8.44 26.44 -28.56
CA LEU A 50 7.29 26.54 -29.44
C LEU A 50 6.24 27.48 -28.86
N SER A 51 5.51 28.18 -29.71
CA SER A 51 4.43 29.09 -29.31
C SER A 51 3.13 28.37 -28.90
N ARG A 52 3.17 27.04 -28.70
CA ARG A 52 2.02 26.21 -28.36
C ARG A 52 2.39 25.28 -27.20
N PRO A 53 1.56 25.15 -26.17
CA PRO A 53 1.72 24.10 -25.17
C PRO A 53 1.64 22.72 -25.82
N ILE A 54 2.56 21.84 -25.44
CA ILE A 54 2.60 20.43 -25.87
C ILE A 54 2.75 19.61 -24.59
N LEU A 55 1.89 18.60 -24.44
CA LEU A 55 2.03 17.66 -23.35
C LEU A 55 3.21 16.75 -23.67
N PHE A 56 4.17 16.68 -22.76
CA PHE A 56 5.34 15.82 -22.93
C PHE A 56 5.21 14.56 -22.08
N GLN A 57 5.10 13.40 -22.74
CA GLN A 57 5.19 12.10 -22.10
C GLN A 57 6.60 11.54 -22.32
N ILE A 58 7.28 11.24 -21.23
CA ILE A 58 8.61 10.64 -21.23
C ILE A 58 8.43 9.12 -21.26
N CYS A 59 9.03 8.44 -22.23
CA CYS A 59 9.02 6.98 -22.30
C CYS A 59 10.44 6.42 -22.37
N ASP A 60 10.99 6.07 -21.22
CA ASP A 60 12.25 5.35 -21.08
C ASP A 60 12.10 4.06 -20.27
N TRP A 61 10.87 3.54 -20.19
CA TRP A 61 10.54 2.26 -19.55
C TRP A 61 10.91 2.15 -18.06
N GLY A 62 11.07 3.28 -17.38
CA GLY A 62 11.48 3.29 -15.98
C GLY A 62 12.99 3.17 -15.74
N VAL A 63 13.80 3.19 -16.81
CA VAL A 63 15.27 3.14 -16.74
C VAL A 63 15.83 4.39 -16.08
N ASP A 64 16.80 4.21 -15.18
CA ASP A 64 17.42 5.25 -14.36
C ASP A 64 16.42 5.96 -13.44
N PHE A 65 15.46 5.19 -12.89
CA PHE A 65 14.43 5.66 -11.96
C PHE A 65 13.86 7.06 -12.28
N PRO A 66 13.06 7.22 -13.37
CA PRO A 66 12.65 8.52 -13.90
C PRO A 66 11.94 9.43 -12.89
N SER A 67 11.25 8.86 -11.91
CA SER A 67 10.59 9.61 -10.84
C SER A 67 11.53 10.58 -10.11
N ALA A 68 12.85 10.32 -10.06
CA ALA A 68 13.81 11.24 -9.45
C ALA A 68 14.13 12.51 -10.27
N TRP A 69 13.85 12.52 -11.58
CA TRP A 69 14.28 13.64 -12.47
C TRP A 69 13.23 14.08 -13.49
N ALA A 70 12.36 13.19 -13.97
CA ALA A 70 11.33 13.46 -14.95
C ALA A 70 10.27 14.49 -14.54
N PRO A 71 9.88 14.65 -13.25
CA PRO A 71 8.92 15.68 -12.84
C PRO A 71 9.34 17.12 -13.21
N ALA A 72 10.65 17.37 -13.38
CA ALA A 72 11.17 18.67 -13.78
C ALA A 72 11.20 18.87 -15.31
N LEU A 73 10.99 17.81 -16.10
CA LEU A 73 11.20 17.80 -17.55
C LEU A 73 9.90 17.54 -18.33
N GLY A 74 9.03 16.65 -17.85
CA GLY A 74 7.83 16.21 -18.56
C GLY A 74 6.56 16.32 -17.73
N ASN A 75 5.42 16.04 -18.37
CA ASN A 75 4.12 16.00 -17.71
C ASN A 75 3.76 14.60 -17.22
N THR A 76 4.28 13.57 -17.88
CA THR A 76 4.17 12.18 -17.43
C THR A 76 5.46 11.43 -17.75
N TRP A 77 5.74 10.34 -17.04
CA TRP A 77 6.87 9.47 -17.35
C TRP A 77 6.55 8.01 -17.11
N ARG A 78 6.91 7.15 -18.07
CA ARG A 78 6.78 5.70 -17.96
C ARG A 78 7.64 5.22 -16.81
N ILE A 79 7.03 4.52 -15.87
CA ILE A 79 7.75 3.98 -14.71
C ILE A 79 8.12 2.51 -14.84
N THR A 80 7.67 1.84 -15.90
CA THR A 80 7.88 0.40 -16.15
C THR A 80 8.15 0.11 -17.62
N ASN A 81 8.74 -1.06 -17.89
CA ASN A 81 8.68 -1.70 -19.20
C ASN A 81 7.22 -1.94 -19.65
N ASP A 82 7.03 -2.14 -20.94
CA ASP A 82 5.74 -2.15 -21.63
C ASP A 82 4.72 -3.07 -20.95
N ILE A 83 3.46 -2.63 -20.96
CA ILE A 83 2.33 -3.49 -20.64
C ILE A 83 2.17 -4.56 -21.72
N ILE A 84 1.80 -5.77 -21.31
CA ILE A 84 1.58 -6.90 -22.22
C ILE A 84 0.15 -7.40 -22.10
N PRO A 85 -0.39 -8.11 -23.12
CA PRO A 85 -1.74 -8.67 -23.10
C PRO A 85 -1.87 -9.91 -22.19
N ALA A 86 -1.49 -9.78 -20.91
CA ALA A 86 -1.58 -10.82 -19.89
C ALA A 86 -1.74 -10.20 -18.50
N TYR A 87 -2.74 -10.66 -17.72
CA TYR A 87 -3.14 -10.00 -16.48
C TYR A 87 -2.01 -9.85 -15.46
N ARG A 88 -1.04 -10.77 -15.44
CA ARG A 88 0.18 -10.70 -14.60
C ARG A 88 0.95 -9.38 -14.71
N THR A 89 0.78 -8.61 -15.79
CA THR A 89 1.36 -7.28 -15.94
C THR A 89 0.81 -6.27 -14.94
N VAL A 90 -0.46 -6.41 -14.53
CA VAL A 90 -1.13 -5.50 -13.60
C VAL A 90 -0.41 -5.51 -12.25
N PRO A 91 -0.29 -6.64 -11.51
CA PRO A 91 0.44 -6.65 -10.26
C PRO A 91 1.93 -6.30 -10.43
N ARG A 92 2.59 -6.72 -11.53
CA ARG A 92 3.99 -6.31 -11.83
C ARG A 92 4.16 -4.79 -11.84
N ILE A 93 3.27 -4.08 -12.54
CA ILE A 93 3.31 -2.62 -12.64
C ILE A 93 3.00 -1.97 -11.28
N LEU A 94 2.01 -2.50 -10.53
CA LEU A 94 1.72 -2.03 -9.17
C LEU A 94 2.92 -2.16 -8.22
N ASN A 95 3.65 -3.27 -8.32
CA ASN A 95 4.84 -3.52 -7.51
C ASN A 95 5.98 -2.51 -7.79
N GLN A 96 6.05 -1.98 -9.01
CA GLN A 96 6.98 -0.91 -9.37
C GLN A 96 6.45 0.48 -9.02
N ALA A 97 5.13 0.68 -9.05
CA ALA A 97 4.49 1.94 -8.63
C ALA A 97 4.53 2.17 -7.11
N ALA A 98 4.53 1.10 -6.30
CA ALA A 98 4.42 1.17 -4.84
C ALA A 98 5.38 2.18 -4.17
N PRO A 99 6.69 2.21 -4.48
CA PRO A 99 7.61 3.19 -3.90
C PRO A 99 7.58 4.57 -4.57
N GLN A 100 6.77 4.79 -5.62
CA GLN A 100 6.83 5.98 -6.48
C GLN A 100 5.59 6.89 -6.41
N THR A 101 4.49 6.43 -5.80
CA THR A 101 3.19 7.13 -5.85
C THR A 101 3.21 8.60 -5.38
N ASP A 102 4.13 8.97 -4.49
CA ASP A 102 4.28 10.32 -3.94
C ASP A 102 5.09 11.28 -4.84
N PHE A 103 5.67 10.80 -5.94
CA PHE A 103 6.26 11.65 -6.98
C PHE A 103 5.19 12.22 -7.94
N ALA A 104 3.99 11.64 -7.94
CA ALA A 104 2.86 12.10 -8.73
C ALA A 104 2.21 13.35 -8.12
N GLY A 105 1.78 14.29 -8.96
CA GLY A 105 1.03 15.45 -8.55
C GLY A 105 0.57 16.31 -9.73
N PRO A 106 -0.23 17.37 -9.48
CA PRO A 106 -0.72 18.26 -10.53
C PRO A 106 0.38 18.74 -11.48
N GLY A 107 0.34 18.23 -12.72
CA GLY A 107 1.25 18.60 -13.80
C GLY A 107 2.37 17.59 -14.07
N HIS A 108 2.55 16.57 -13.23
CA HIS A 108 3.62 15.57 -13.32
C HIS A 108 3.12 14.19 -12.78
N TRP A 109 2.86 13.23 -13.67
CA TRP A 109 2.19 11.97 -13.32
C TRP A 109 3.02 10.72 -13.66
N LEU A 110 2.92 9.68 -12.83
CA LEU A 110 3.42 8.36 -13.21
C LEU A 110 2.60 7.84 -14.39
N ASP A 111 3.27 7.35 -15.42
CA ASP A 111 2.66 6.67 -16.55
C ASP A 111 2.83 5.15 -16.36
N LEU A 112 1.71 4.50 -16.06
CA LEU A 112 1.62 3.05 -15.89
C LEU A 112 1.39 2.32 -17.23
N ASP A 113 1.61 3.00 -18.35
CA ASP A 113 1.33 2.54 -19.70
C ASP A 113 -0.18 2.52 -20.04
N MET A 114 -0.49 2.19 -21.29
CA MET A 114 -1.83 2.22 -21.87
C MET A 114 -2.80 1.24 -21.20
N LEU A 115 -4.09 1.51 -21.38
CA LEU A 115 -5.17 0.62 -20.96
C LEU A 115 -5.37 -0.53 -21.95
N GLU A 116 -5.36 -1.76 -21.44
CA GLU A 116 -5.66 -3.00 -22.18
C GLU A 116 -7.17 -3.38 -22.16
N VAL A 117 -8.00 -2.54 -21.54
CA VAL A 117 -9.46 -2.72 -21.48
C VAL A 117 -10.05 -2.70 -22.89
N GLY A 118 -10.77 -3.76 -23.26
CA GLY A 118 -11.41 -3.90 -24.57
C GLY A 118 -10.55 -4.56 -25.64
N ASN A 119 -9.30 -4.95 -25.34
CA ASN A 119 -8.46 -5.73 -26.26
C ASN A 119 -8.76 -7.23 -26.26
N ASN A 120 -9.76 -7.67 -25.47
CA ASN A 120 -10.15 -9.09 -25.36
C ASN A 120 -9.01 -9.98 -24.83
N VAL A 121 -8.21 -9.44 -23.91
CA VAL A 121 -7.08 -10.12 -23.25
C VAL A 121 -7.30 -10.32 -21.75
N PHE A 122 -8.25 -9.58 -21.17
CA PHE A 122 -8.68 -9.64 -19.77
C PHE A 122 -10.16 -10.01 -19.69
N THR A 123 -10.53 -10.67 -18.59
CA THR A 123 -11.92 -10.83 -18.15
C THR A 123 -12.47 -9.48 -17.67
N VAL A 124 -13.81 -9.34 -17.60
CA VAL A 124 -14.42 -8.09 -17.13
C VAL A 124 -13.96 -7.70 -15.71
N PRO A 125 -13.86 -8.61 -14.72
CA PRO A 125 -13.28 -8.26 -13.41
C PRO A 125 -11.83 -7.78 -13.48
N GLU A 126 -10.99 -8.39 -14.31
CA GLU A 126 -9.61 -7.95 -14.53
C GLU A 126 -9.54 -6.57 -15.18
N GLU A 127 -10.40 -6.29 -16.17
CA GLU A 127 -10.53 -4.96 -16.78
C GLU A 127 -10.95 -3.90 -15.76
N GLN A 128 -11.90 -4.24 -14.88
CA GLN A 128 -12.34 -3.36 -13.80
C GLN A 128 -11.21 -3.09 -12.80
N THR A 129 -10.45 -4.11 -12.40
CA THR A 129 -9.28 -3.97 -11.53
C THR A 129 -8.22 -3.07 -12.17
N HIS A 130 -7.85 -3.36 -13.41
CA HIS A 130 -6.87 -2.58 -14.17
C HIS A 130 -7.29 -1.10 -14.31
N PHE A 131 -8.52 -0.83 -14.75
CA PHE A 131 -9.02 0.53 -14.92
C PHE A 131 -9.09 1.28 -13.58
N SER A 132 -9.55 0.61 -12.52
CA SER A 132 -9.64 1.18 -11.18
C SER A 132 -8.27 1.62 -10.66
N LEU A 133 -7.25 0.77 -10.83
CA LEU A 133 -5.92 1.05 -10.31
C LEU A 133 -5.22 2.16 -11.10
N TRP A 134 -5.29 2.14 -12.43
CA TRP A 134 -4.75 3.23 -13.25
C TRP A 134 -5.42 4.56 -12.88
N ALA A 135 -6.73 4.53 -12.62
CA ALA A 135 -7.46 5.71 -12.20
C ALA A 135 -7.00 6.24 -10.83
N ILE A 136 -6.95 5.40 -9.79
CA ILE A 136 -6.64 5.88 -8.43
C ILE A 136 -5.15 6.19 -8.23
N LEU A 137 -4.25 5.57 -9.00
CA LEU A 137 -2.82 5.93 -9.05
C LEU A 137 -2.54 7.17 -9.93
N LYS A 138 -3.59 7.77 -10.53
CA LYS A 138 -3.51 8.97 -11.39
C LYS A 138 -2.68 8.80 -12.66
N SER A 139 -2.61 7.58 -13.18
CA SER A 139 -2.00 7.33 -14.49
C SER A 139 -2.82 8.02 -15.59
N PRO A 140 -2.19 8.41 -16.71
CA PRO A 140 -2.94 8.69 -17.94
C PRO A 140 -3.88 7.53 -18.28
N LEU A 141 -5.14 7.85 -18.57
CA LEU A 141 -6.14 6.88 -19.05
C LEU A 141 -6.14 6.86 -20.58
N VAL A 142 -5.05 6.34 -21.16
CA VAL A 142 -4.88 6.21 -22.62
C VAL A 142 -5.48 4.88 -23.06
N ILE A 143 -6.52 4.91 -23.89
CA ILE A 143 -7.19 3.71 -24.39
C ILE A 143 -6.31 3.05 -25.46
N GLY A 144 -5.84 1.82 -25.21
CA GLY A 144 -5.10 1.01 -26.18
C GLY A 144 -5.98 0.21 -27.14
N ALA A 145 -7.30 0.14 -26.89
CA ALA A 145 -8.22 -0.67 -27.68
C ALA A 145 -8.81 0.04 -28.91
N ALA A 146 -9.13 -0.76 -29.92
CA ALA A 146 -9.90 -0.31 -31.08
C ALA A 146 -11.37 -0.06 -30.67
N LEU A 147 -11.76 1.20 -30.50
CA LEU A 147 -13.13 1.57 -30.14
C LEU A 147 -14.14 1.14 -31.22
N LYS A 148 -13.80 1.40 -32.48
CA LYS A 148 -14.54 0.96 -33.66
C LYS A 148 -13.66 1.08 -34.89
N ASP A 149 -13.49 -0.02 -35.61
CA ASP A 149 -12.87 -0.03 -36.94
C ASP A 149 -13.79 -0.74 -37.96
N THR A 150 -13.27 -1.03 -39.15
CA THR A 150 -14.03 -1.67 -40.24
C THR A 150 -14.41 -3.13 -39.94
N TYR A 151 -13.72 -3.77 -39.01
CA TYR A 151 -13.78 -5.21 -38.73
C TYR A 151 -14.21 -5.53 -37.30
N THR A 152 -14.03 -4.59 -36.36
CA THR A 152 -14.18 -4.81 -34.92
C THR A 152 -14.84 -3.60 -34.25
N SER A 153 -15.43 -3.86 -33.09
CA SER A 153 -15.89 -2.85 -32.14
C SER A 153 -15.60 -3.34 -30.75
N ILE A 154 -15.27 -2.42 -29.84
CA ILE A 154 -15.11 -2.74 -28.43
C ILE A 154 -16.36 -3.43 -27.88
N ALA A 155 -16.17 -4.43 -27.02
CA ALA A 155 -17.27 -5.10 -26.34
C ALA A 155 -18.04 -4.12 -25.44
N ALA A 156 -19.37 -4.28 -25.36
CA ALA A 156 -20.22 -3.37 -24.58
C ALA A 156 -19.83 -3.33 -23.08
N ALA A 157 -19.40 -4.47 -22.52
CA ALA A 157 -18.94 -4.55 -21.13
C ALA A 157 -17.64 -3.76 -20.92
N SER A 158 -16.65 -3.92 -21.79
CA SER A 158 -15.38 -3.17 -21.73
C SER A 158 -15.58 -1.67 -21.94
N LEU A 159 -16.49 -1.30 -22.86
CA LEU A 159 -16.87 0.11 -23.03
C LEU A 159 -17.55 0.66 -21.77
N ALA A 160 -18.42 -0.12 -21.12
CA ALA A 160 -19.03 0.28 -19.86
C ALA A 160 -17.98 0.47 -18.74
N THR A 161 -16.94 -0.39 -18.69
CA THR A 161 -15.79 -0.19 -17.78
C THR A 161 -15.13 1.16 -18.04
N LEU A 162 -14.75 1.45 -19.29
CA LEU A 162 -14.10 2.70 -19.67
C LEU A 162 -14.97 3.96 -19.46
N MET A 163 -16.29 3.81 -19.46
CA MET A 163 -17.25 4.91 -19.29
C MET A 163 -17.70 5.12 -17.84
N ASN A 164 -17.16 4.39 -16.87
CA ASN A 164 -17.55 4.55 -15.47
C ASN A 164 -17.14 5.94 -14.94
N GLU A 165 -18.13 6.82 -14.75
CA GLU A 165 -17.92 8.22 -14.36
C GLU A 165 -17.30 8.36 -12.96
N ASP A 166 -17.60 7.46 -12.02
CA ASP A 166 -16.99 7.50 -10.69
C ASP A 166 -15.49 7.21 -10.78
N VAL A 167 -15.10 6.18 -11.55
CA VAL A 167 -13.68 5.80 -11.73
C VAL A 167 -12.90 6.90 -12.45
N ILE A 168 -13.46 7.47 -13.53
CA ILE A 168 -12.89 8.65 -14.21
C ILE A 168 -12.79 9.82 -13.23
N GLY A 169 -13.81 10.03 -12.40
CA GLY A 169 -13.86 11.08 -11.38
C GLY A 169 -12.74 10.94 -10.35
N TYR A 170 -12.37 9.71 -9.97
CA TYR A 170 -11.20 9.49 -9.12
C TYR A 170 -9.92 9.89 -9.85
N ASN A 171 -9.72 9.50 -11.10
CA ASN A 171 -8.54 9.88 -11.87
C ASN A 171 -8.41 11.41 -12.03
N GLN A 172 -9.53 12.09 -12.27
CA GLN A 172 -9.58 13.55 -12.51
C GLN A 172 -9.79 14.36 -11.23
N ASP A 173 -9.70 13.74 -10.05
CA ASP A 173 -9.95 14.43 -8.78
C ASP A 173 -8.96 15.59 -8.57
N SER A 174 -9.51 16.76 -8.24
CA SER A 174 -8.75 18.02 -8.12
C SER A 174 -7.67 18.03 -7.04
N LEU A 175 -7.72 17.11 -6.05
CA LEU A 175 -6.64 16.99 -5.06
C LEU A 175 -5.34 16.50 -5.70
N GLY A 176 -5.44 15.71 -6.79
CA GLY A 176 -4.28 15.27 -7.55
C GLY A 176 -3.30 14.38 -6.78
N VAL A 177 -3.78 13.66 -5.75
CA VAL A 177 -2.96 12.76 -4.92
C VAL A 177 -3.23 11.31 -5.32
N ALA A 178 -2.18 10.58 -5.70
CA ALA A 178 -2.27 9.16 -6.00
C ALA A 178 -2.59 8.33 -4.75
N ALA A 179 -3.37 7.26 -4.94
CA ALA A 179 -3.49 6.22 -3.93
C ALA A 179 -2.15 5.51 -3.74
N SER A 180 -1.85 5.13 -2.50
CA SER A 180 -0.62 4.42 -2.15
C SER A 180 -0.92 3.00 -1.71
N PHE A 181 0.05 2.10 -1.90
CA PHE A 181 0.03 0.76 -1.32
C PHE A 181 -0.10 0.87 0.20
N ARG A 182 -0.97 0.07 0.81
CA ARG A 182 -1.21 0.09 2.26
C ARG A 182 -0.78 -1.19 2.94
N ARG A 183 -1.22 -2.34 2.41
CA ARG A 183 -0.95 -3.66 2.99
C ARG A 183 -1.22 -4.76 1.99
N ARG A 184 -0.47 -5.85 2.09
CA ARG A 184 -0.70 -7.12 1.39
C ARG A 184 -0.73 -8.27 2.40
N TRP A 185 -1.67 -9.18 2.20
CA TRP A 185 -1.75 -10.45 2.90
C TRP A 185 -1.31 -11.52 1.92
N THR A 186 0.00 -11.73 1.86
CA THR A 186 0.66 -12.54 0.83
C THR A 186 0.12 -13.97 0.74
N GLU A 187 -0.07 -14.62 1.88
CA GLU A 187 -0.62 -15.99 1.92
C GLU A 187 -2.13 -16.02 1.70
N ASP A 188 -2.83 -14.95 2.06
CA ASP A 188 -4.27 -14.85 1.81
C ASP A 188 -4.58 -14.36 0.40
N GLY A 189 -3.60 -13.97 -0.43
CA GLY A 189 -3.82 -13.61 -1.84
C GLY A 189 -4.59 -12.30 -2.07
N TYR A 190 -4.45 -11.29 -1.21
CA TYR A 190 -5.09 -9.98 -1.45
C TYR A 190 -4.27 -8.80 -0.93
N GLU A 191 -4.57 -7.61 -1.45
CA GLU A 191 -3.92 -6.37 -1.03
C GLU A 191 -4.85 -5.16 -1.11
N VAL A 192 -4.42 -4.06 -0.48
CA VAL A 192 -5.19 -2.82 -0.44
C VAL A 192 -4.36 -1.59 -0.79
N TRP A 193 -4.94 -0.75 -1.64
CA TRP A 193 -4.46 0.58 -2.02
C TRP A 193 -5.48 1.62 -1.59
N ALA A 194 -5.02 2.77 -1.08
CA ALA A 194 -5.93 3.84 -0.68
C ALA A 194 -5.32 5.23 -0.83
N GLY A 195 -6.13 6.21 -1.20
CA GLY A 195 -5.71 7.60 -1.38
C GLY A 195 -6.81 8.59 -1.02
N PRO A 196 -6.45 9.79 -0.53
CA PRO A 196 -7.41 10.86 -0.32
C PRO A 196 -7.91 11.41 -1.66
N LEU A 197 -9.12 11.93 -1.64
CA LEU A 197 -9.74 12.69 -2.73
C LEU A 197 -10.22 14.04 -2.19
N SER A 198 -10.52 14.97 -3.10
CA SER A 198 -11.12 16.26 -2.77
C SER A 198 -12.42 16.11 -1.97
N GLY A 199 -12.70 17.07 -1.08
CA GLY A 199 -13.89 17.03 -0.23
C GLY A 199 -13.82 16.06 0.95
N ASN A 200 -12.62 15.74 1.43
CA ASN A 200 -12.40 14.82 2.56
C ASN A 200 -13.00 13.41 2.31
N ARG A 201 -12.91 12.96 1.05
CA ARG A 201 -13.26 11.61 0.63
C ARG A 201 -12.00 10.77 0.54
N THR A 202 -12.16 9.45 0.55
CA THR A 202 -11.06 8.50 0.36
C THR A 202 -11.48 7.44 -0.65
N VAL A 203 -10.62 7.12 -1.60
CA VAL A 203 -10.82 5.95 -2.48
C VAL A 203 -9.98 4.79 -1.97
N VAL A 204 -10.55 3.58 -2.01
CA VAL A 204 -9.90 2.34 -1.58
C VAL A 204 -10.13 1.26 -2.61
N ALA A 205 -9.09 0.53 -3.00
CA ALA A 205 -9.19 -0.68 -3.81
C ALA A 205 -8.65 -1.86 -3.02
N LEU A 206 -9.50 -2.84 -2.72
CA LEU A 206 -9.12 -4.14 -2.19
C LEU A 206 -9.11 -5.14 -3.36
N ILE A 207 -7.96 -5.70 -3.67
CA ILE A 207 -7.75 -6.51 -4.88
C ILE A 207 -7.67 -7.98 -4.49
N ASN A 208 -8.46 -8.82 -5.16
CA ASN A 208 -8.30 -10.26 -5.09
C ASN A 208 -7.19 -10.68 -6.06
N LEU A 209 -6.08 -11.22 -5.54
CA LEU A 209 -4.96 -11.69 -6.36
C LEU A 209 -5.10 -13.19 -6.72
N ASP A 210 -6.12 -13.88 -6.19
CA ASP A 210 -6.37 -15.30 -6.47
C ASP A 210 -7.21 -15.50 -7.74
N ASP A 211 -7.04 -16.68 -8.35
CA ASP A 211 -7.79 -17.17 -9.51
C ASP A 211 -9.25 -17.58 -9.20
N THR A 212 -9.75 -17.31 -7.99
CA THR A 212 -11.11 -17.71 -7.57
C THR A 212 -11.88 -16.58 -6.90
N ALA A 213 -13.18 -16.52 -7.17
CA ALA A 213 -14.10 -15.60 -6.52
C ALA A 213 -14.30 -15.95 -5.03
N ARG A 214 -14.33 -14.95 -4.15
CA ARG A 214 -14.44 -15.14 -2.71
C ARG A 214 -14.89 -13.87 -1.97
N GLU A 215 -15.32 -14.03 -0.72
CA GLU A 215 -15.59 -12.91 0.17
C GLU A 215 -14.27 -12.32 0.67
N LEU A 216 -14.07 -11.02 0.48
CA LEU A 216 -12.96 -10.28 1.06
C LEU A 216 -13.47 -9.25 2.06
N THR A 217 -12.72 -9.08 3.16
CA THR A 217 -13.05 -8.11 4.21
C THR A 217 -11.99 -7.02 4.27
N LEU A 218 -12.38 -5.79 3.97
CA LEU A 218 -11.58 -4.61 4.28
C LEU A 218 -11.84 -4.19 5.73
N ASN A 219 -10.85 -4.29 6.61
CA ASN A 219 -10.91 -3.58 7.89
C ASN A 219 -10.49 -2.13 7.64
N PHE A 220 -11.36 -1.17 7.93
CA PHE A 220 -11.07 0.24 7.67
C PHE A 220 -9.78 0.75 8.35
N PRO A 221 -9.37 0.25 9.53
CA PRO A 221 -8.13 0.70 10.16
C PRO A 221 -6.87 0.38 9.35
N ASP A 222 -6.91 -0.61 8.45
CA ASP A 222 -5.79 -0.91 7.52
C ASP A 222 -5.54 0.25 6.54
N VAL A 223 -6.53 1.14 6.35
CA VAL A 223 -6.43 2.37 5.55
C VAL A 223 -6.57 3.64 6.39
N GLY A 224 -6.40 3.54 7.71
CA GLY A 224 -6.39 4.69 8.63
C GLY A 224 -7.77 5.22 9.04
N VAL A 225 -8.85 4.47 8.78
CA VAL A 225 -10.23 4.89 9.05
C VAL A 225 -10.87 3.96 10.07
N GLN A 226 -11.69 4.48 10.99
CA GLN A 226 -12.44 3.67 11.96
C GLN A 226 -13.87 3.40 11.50
N LYS A 227 -14.51 4.44 10.98
CA LYS A 227 -15.93 4.47 10.61
C LYS A 227 -16.10 5.32 9.36
N VAL A 228 -17.07 4.95 8.55
CA VAL A 228 -17.44 5.69 7.34
C VAL A 228 -18.93 6.02 7.38
N ALA A 229 -19.28 7.29 7.18
CA ALA A 229 -20.67 7.71 7.13
C ALA A 229 -21.37 7.17 5.88
N THR A 230 -20.69 7.12 4.74
CA THR A 230 -21.17 6.48 3.50
C THR A 230 -20.04 5.76 2.79
N VAL A 231 -20.22 4.46 2.55
CA VAL A 231 -19.38 3.63 1.68
C VAL A 231 -20.15 3.40 0.39
N LYS A 232 -19.58 3.78 -0.74
CA LYS A 232 -20.07 3.35 -2.06
C LYS A 232 -19.16 2.27 -2.60
N ASP A 233 -19.73 1.13 -2.95
CA ASP A 233 -19.11 0.07 -3.71
C ASP A 233 -19.43 0.27 -5.19
N ILE A 234 -18.41 0.63 -5.95
CA ILE A 234 -18.57 1.25 -7.27
C ILE A 234 -18.97 0.23 -8.33
N TRP A 235 -18.35 -0.94 -8.34
CA TRP A 235 -18.64 -1.97 -9.34
C TRP A 235 -19.91 -2.76 -9.00
N ASN A 236 -20.22 -2.94 -7.72
CA ASN A 236 -21.47 -3.59 -7.31
C ASN A 236 -22.67 -2.62 -7.24
N ASN A 237 -22.42 -1.30 -7.35
CA ASN A 237 -23.44 -0.25 -7.22
C ASN A 237 -24.23 -0.33 -5.90
N ILE A 238 -23.52 -0.56 -4.80
CA ILE A 238 -24.09 -0.66 -3.45
C ILE A 238 -23.66 0.57 -2.65
N THR A 239 -24.61 1.21 -1.96
CA THR A 239 -24.31 2.27 -0.99
C THR A 239 -24.74 1.84 0.40
N SER A 240 -23.80 1.90 1.34
CA SER A 240 -24.01 1.58 2.75
C SER A 240 -23.71 2.79 3.63
N THR A 241 -24.51 3.01 4.68
CA THR A 241 -24.34 4.16 5.58
C THR A 241 -23.96 3.73 6.99
N ASN A 242 -23.22 4.58 7.70
CA ASN A 242 -22.83 4.39 9.10
C ASN A 242 -22.10 3.06 9.34
N VAL A 243 -21.15 2.72 8.46
CA VAL A 243 -20.44 1.45 8.50
C VAL A 243 -19.28 1.53 9.50
N LEU A 244 -19.25 0.56 10.41
CA LEU A 244 -18.27 0.38 11.46
C LEU A 244 -17.99 -1.13 11.60
N THR A 245 -16.77 -1.66 11.56
CA THR A 245 -15.40 -1.13 11.37
C THR A 245 -14.73 -1.69 10.12
N SER A 246 -15.51 -2.40 9.32
CA SER A 246 -15.08 -3.16 8.17
C SER A 246 -16.22 -3.23 7.15
N TYR A 247 -15.86 -3.60 5.92
CA TYR A 247 -16.80 -3.90 4.85
C TYR A 247 -16.40 -5.22 4.20
N THR A 248 -17.39 -6.09 3.98
CA THR A 248 -17.20 -7.43 3.42
C THR A 248 -18.10 -7.57 2.21
N ALA A 249 -17.54 -8.05 1.10
CA ALA A 249 -18.27 -8.27 -0.14
C ALA A 249 -17.61 -9.38 -0.97
N PRO A 250 -18.38 -10.03 -1.87
CA PRO A 250 -17.81 -10.95 -2.85
C PRO A 250 -16.96 -10.16 -3.85
N VAL A 251 -15.79 -10.71 -4.16
CA VAL A 251 -14.85 -10.20 -5.15
C VAL A 251 -14.52 -11.35 -6.08
N GLU A 252 -14.75 -11.15 -7.39
CA GLU A 252 -14.44 -12.14 -8.42
C GLU A 252 -12.94 -12.48 -8.46
N ALA A 253 -12.59 -13.58 -9.14
CA ALA A 253 -11.19 -13.89 -9.44
C ALA A 253 -10.54 -12.68 -10.11
N HIS A 254 -9.38 -12.26 -9.60
CA HIS A 254 -8.67 -11.06 -10.08
C HIS A 254 -9.46 -9.73 -10.01
N GLY A 255 -10.63 -9.74 -9.36
CA GLY A 255 -11.50 -8.58 -9.23
C GLY A 255 -11.03 -7.59 -8.17
N THR A 256 -11.67 -6.42 -8.15
CA THR A 256 -11.43 -5.40 -7.14
C THR A 256 -12.73 -4.96 -6.49
N LEU A 257 -12.70 -4.82 -5.17
CA LEU A 257 -13.67 -4.04 -4.43
C LEU A 257 -13.19 -2.58 -4.40
N LEU A 258 -13.72 -1.77 -5.32
CA LEU A 258 -13.45 -0.34 -5.39
C LEU A 258 -14.47 0.43 -4.56
N LEU A 259 -14.00 1.12 -3.52
CA LEU A 259 -14.83 1.83 -2.56
C LEU A 259 -14.54 3.32 -2.55
N GLU A 260 -15.59 4.13 -2.44
CA GLU A 260 -15.51 5.53 -2.05
C GLU A 260 -16.02 5.70 -0.62
N PHE A 261 -15.19 6.31 0.22
CA PHE A 261 -15.53 6.67 1.60
C PHE A 261 -15.84 8.15 1.70
N ILE A 262 -16.99 8.46 2.32
CA ILE A 262 -17.43 9.83 2.59
C ILE A 262 -17.73 9.93 4.10
N GLY A 263 -17.23 10.99 4.74
CA GLY A 263 -17.42 11.22 6.17
C GLY A 263 -16.71 10.18 7.02
N THR A 264 -15.38 10.16 6.95
CA THR A 264 -14.53 9.21 7.68
C THR A 264 -14.19 9.70 9.08
N THR A 265 -14.16 8.78 10.05
CA THR A 265 -13.54 8.98 11.36
C THR A 265 -12.17 8.30 11.37
N THR A 266 -11.14 8.92 11.95
CA THR A 266 -9.78 8.37 12.05
C THR A 266 -9.76 7.04 12.82
N ALA A 267 -8.95 6.09 12.37
CA ALA A 267 -8.69 4.82 13.07
C ALA A 267 -8.43 5.01 14.58
N GLY A 268 -8.97 4.11 15.40
CA GLY A 268 -8.91 4.15 16.86
C GLY A 268 -9.93 5.08 17.52
N SER A 269 -10.67 5.91 16.78
CA SER A 269 -11.61 6.88 17.37
C SER A 269 -13.07 6.42 17.29
N TYR A 270 -13.74 6.32 18.45
CA TYR A 270 -15.12 5.91 18.61
C TYR A 270 -15.92 7.00 19.31
N SER A 271 -17.12 7.28 18.81
CA SER A 271 -18.08 8.18 19.45
C SER A 271 -19.06 7.41 20.33
N SER A 272 -19.75 8.09 21.24
CA SER A 272 -20.84 7.48 22.02
C SER A 272 -21.92 6.82 21.15
N ASN A 273 -22.16 7.33 19.94
CA ASN A 273 -23.10 6.75 18.97
C ASN A 273 -22.63 5.39 18.40
N ASP A 274 -21.36 5.03 18.59
CA ASP A 274 -20.79 3.73 18.18
C ASP A 274 -20.90 2.68 19.30
N SER A 275 -21.49 3.05 20.43
CA SER A 275 -21.64 2.22 21.62
C SER A 275 -23.10 1.90 21.93
N LYS A 276 -23.31 0.91 22.81
CA LYS A 276 -24.60 0.63 23.43
C LYS A 276 -24.50 0.92 24.93
N THR A 277 -25.43 1.70 25.46
CA THR A 277 -25.45 2.03 26.91
C THR A 277 -26.61 1.30 27.59
N SER A 278 -26.34 0.65 28.72
CA SER A 278 -27.34 0.02 29.60
C SER A 278 -27.00 0.36 31.06
N GLY A 279 -27.88 1.11 31.73
CA GLY A 279 -27.57 1.68 33.04
C GLY A 279 -26.35 2.60 32.97
N GLN A 280 -25.34 2.33 33.79
CA GLN A 280 -24.07 3.09 33.83
C GLN A 280 -22.98 2.50 32.92
N THR A 281 -23.26 1.38 32.24
CA THR A 281 -22.28 0.66 31.42
C THR A 281 -22.46 1.01 29.96
N THR A 282 -21.38 1.47 29.34
CA THR A 282 -21.26 1.78 27.92
C THR A 282 -20.38 0.73 27.25
N THR A 283 -20.90 0.06 26.22
CA THR A 283 -20.20 -1.04 25.53
C THR A 283 -19.89 -0.68 24.09
N PHE A 284 -18.61 -0.64 23.75
CA PHE A 284 -18.09 -0.55 22.39
C PHE A 284 -17.80 -1.96 21.88
N ASN A 285 -18.44 -2.32 20.76
CA ASN A 285 -18.19 -3.59 20.06
C ASN A 285 -17.39 -3.33 18.78
N LYS A 286 -16.92 -4.39 18.12
CA LYS A 286 -16.13 -4.32 16.89
C LYS A 286 -14.88 -3.45 17.05
N VAL A 287 -14.23 -3.55 18.21
CA VAL A 287 -13.03 -2.78 18.49
C VAL A 287 -11.84 -3.43 17.78
N TYR A 288 -11.13 -2.65 16.97
CA TYR A 288 -10.00 -3.14 16.18
C TYR A 288 -8.71 -3.06 17.01
N GLY A 289 -8.09 -4.21 17.24
CA GLY A 289 -6.72 -4.32 17.72
C GLY A 289 -5.81 -4.69 16.55
N SER A 290 -4.83 -3.85 16.23
CA SER A 290 -3.86 -4.11 15.16
C SER A 290 -2.81 -5.14 15.55
N THR A 291 -2.56 -5.28 16.84
CA THR A 291 -1.60 -6.19 17.50
C THR A 291 -2.22 -6.73 18.78
N THR A 292 -1.85 -7.94 19.21
CA THR A 292 -2.25 -8.45 20.52
C THR A 292 -1.38 -7.78 21.58
N SER A 293 -1.92 -6.95 22.47
CA SER A 293 -1.15 -6.21 23.48
C SER A 293 -2.04 -5.77 24.63
N ASN A 294 -1.46 -5.63 25.84
CA ASN A 294 -2.07 -5.01 27.02
C ASN A 294 -1.68 -3.55 27.23
N ASN A 295 -0.93 -2.97 26.28
CA ASN A 295 -0.40 -1.61 26.34
C ASN A 295 -1.09 -0.65 25.36
N TYR A 296 -2.31 -0.97 24.90
CA TYR A 296 -3.10 0.03 24.21
C TYR A 296 -3.44 1.16 25.16
N THR A 297 -3.31 2.40 24.70
CA THR A 297 -3.75 3.56 25.47
C THR A 297 -5.18 3.91 25.10
N ALA A 298 -6.11 3.69 26.02
CA ALA A 298 -7.49 4.12 25.93
C ALA A 298 -7.64 5.51 26.56
N THR A 299 -8.04 6.50 25.77
CA THR A 299 -8.37 7.85 26.22
C THR A 299 -9.86 8.07 26.10
N ILE A 300 -10.52 8.23 27.24
CA ILE A 300 -11.97 8.37 27.36
C ILE A 300 -12.29 9.81 27.71
N HIS A 301 -13.13 10.45 26.89
CA HIS A 301 -13.60 11.82 27.14
C HIS A 301 -15.03 11.79 27.64
N PHE A 302 -15.32 12.64 28.63
CA PHE A 302 -16.65 12.89 29.17
C PHE A 302 -17.13 14.30 28.79
N ALA A 303 -18.45 14.50 28.75
CA ALA A 303 -19.05 15.77 28.31
C ALA A 303 -18.74 16.96 29.25
N SER A 304 -18.43 16.69 30.52
CA SER A 304 -18.09 17.70 31.52
C SER A 304 -17.12 17.14 32.55
N ALA A 305 -16.45 18.04 33.29
CA ALA A 305 -15.56 17.66 34.38
C ALA A 305 -16.35 17.08 35.56
N MET A 306 -15.76 16.10 36.24
CA MET A 306 -16.39 15.49 37.42
C MET A 306 -16.35 16.44 38.62
N GLU A 307 -17.49 16.63 39.29
CA GLU A 307 -17.58 17.42 40.53
C GLU A 307 -16.79 16.77 41.70
N ALA A 308 -16.75 15.43 41.73
CA ALA A 308 -16.03 14.65 42.72
C ALA A 308 -15.27 13.50 42.08
N SER A 309 -14.18 13.07 42.73
CA SER A 309 -13.41 11.91 42.28
C SER A 309 -14.32 10.69 42.22
N SER A 310 -14.28 9.99 41.08
CA SER A 310 -15.20 8.88 40.80
C SER A 310 -14.44 7.68 40.25
N THR A 311 -14.97 6.49 40.48
CA THR A 311 -14.44 5.25 39.89
C THR A 311 -15.04 5.06 38.49
N VAL A 312 -14.18 4.74 37.53
CA VAL A 312 -14.54 4.31 36.18
C VAL A 312 -13.96 2.92 35.96
N ASP A 313 -14.82 1.94 35.75
CA ASP A 313 -14.39 0.57 35.47
C ASP A 313 -14.28 0.35 33.96
N ILE A 314 -13.10 -0.06 33.48
CA ILE A 314 -12.87 -0.42 32.08
C ILE A 314 -12.59 -1.93 32.04
N ASN A 315 -13.47 -2.70 31.39
CA ASN A 315 -13.39 -4.17 31.35
C ASN A 315 -13.20 -4.80 32.75
N ASN A 316 -13.96 -4.30 33.74
CA ASN A 316 -13.91 -4.69 35.15
C ASN A 316 -12.62 -4.32 35.91
N ASN A 317 -11.74 -3.50 35.32
CA ASN A 317 -10.60 -2.92 36.01
C ASN A 317 -10.94 -1.49 36.48
N PRO A 318 -10.83 -1.18 37.79
CA PRO A 318 -11.17 0.13 38.31
C PRO A 318 -10.05 1.15 38.07
N TYR A 319 -10.45 2.33 37.60
CA TYR A 319 -9.59 3.50 37.45
C TYR A 319 -10.22 4.69 38.19
N THR A 320 -9.39 5.60 38.69
CA THR A 320 -9.86 6.82 39.35
C THR A 320 -9.89 7.97 38.35
N LEU A 321 -11.05 8.57 38.14
CA LEU A 321 -11.21 9.83 37.43
C LEU A 321 -11.23 10.98 38.47
N PRO A 322 -10.20 11.83 38.54
CA PRO A 322 -10.11 12.88 39.55
C PRO A 322 -11.20 13.94 39.40
N ALA A 323 -11.56 14.58 40.51
CA ALA A 323 -12.41 15.77 40.49
C ALA A 323 -11.77 16.87 39.60
N GLY A 324 -12.59 17.57 38.83
CA GLY A 324 -12.15 18.58 37.86
C GLY A 324 -11.64 18.01 36.52
N SER A 325 -11.52 16.69 36.36
CA SER A 325 -11.15 16.08 35.07
C SER A 325 -12.38 15.65 34.26
N SER A 326 -12.30 15.83 32.94
CA SER A 326 -13.24 15.28 31.95
C SER A 326 -12.59 14.22 31.06
N VAL A 327 -11.36 13.80 31.37
CA VAL A 327 -10.59 12.84 30.58
C VAL A 327 -9.97 11.79 31.49
N LEU A 328 -10.09 10.53 31.08
CA LEU A 328 -9.41 9.40 31.71
C LEU A 328 -8.52 8.71 30.68
N THR A 329 -7.29 8.38 31.07
CA THR A 329 -6.38 7.54 30.28
C THR A 329 -6.08 6.25 31.03
N ALA A 330 -6.16 5.12 30.32
CA ALA A 330 -5.92 3.80 30.88
C ALA A 330 -5.21 2.89 29.88
N ALA A 331 -4.41 1.95 30.39
CA ALA A 331 -3.88 0.84 29.60
C ALA A 331 -4.98 -0.21 29.37
N LEU A 332 -5.01 -0.81 28.18
CA LEU A 332 -6.03 -1.76 27.76
C LEU A 332 -5.43 -2.97 27.02
N SER A 333 -6.00 -4.13 27.29
CA SER A 333 -5.75 -5.36 26.54
C SER A 333 -6.68 -5.54 25.36
N LEU A 334 -6.10 -5.68 24.17
CA LEU A 334 -6.78 -6.05 22.94
C LEU A 334 -6.02 -7.20 22.25
N SER A 335 -6.76 -8.08 21.59
CA SER A 335 -6.22 -9.08 20.68
C SER A 335 -6.11 -8.49 19.26
N ALA A 336 -5.21 -9.03 18.44
CA ALA A 336 -5.07 -8.68 17.02
C ALA A 336 -6.29 -9.15 16.20
N THR A 337 -7.40 -8.43 16.28
CA THR A 337 -8.67 -8.77 15.64
C THR A 337 -9.56 -7.52 15.51
N ASN A 338 -10.58 -7.58 14.66
CA ASN A 338 -11.59 -6.54 14.51
C ASN A 338 -12.78 -6.68 15.48
N ASN A 339 -12.78 -7.70 16.35
CA ASN A 339 -13.93 -8.11 17.17
C ASN A 339 -13.74 -7.96 18.68
N ASN A 340 -12.82 -7.11 19.14
CA ASN A 340 -12.69 -6.85 20.57
C ASN A 340 -13.94 -6.11 21.12
N THR A 341 -14.16 -6.22 22.43
CA THR A 341 -15.22 -5.51 23.15
C THR A 341 -14.64 -4.73 24.32
N ILE A 342 -15.07 -3.48 24.47
CA ILE A 342 -14.71 -2.62 25.59
C ILE A 342 -15.98 -2.22 26.33
N THR A 343 -15.99 -2.44 27.64
CA THR A 343 -17.06 -2.02 28.55
C THR A 343 -16.50 -0.94 29.47
N ILE A 344 -17.23 0.18 29.59
CA ILE A 344 -16.90 1.29 30.48
C ILE A 344 -18.09 1.52 31.39
N THR A 345 -17.94 1.24 32.69
CA THR A 345 -18.94 1.57 33.71
C THR A 345 -18.51 2.84 34.43
N SER A 346 -19.34 3.88 34.35
CA SER A 346 -18.98 5.21 34.87
C SER A 346 -20.22 6.02 35.26
N PRO A 347 -20.09 7.05 36.12
CA PRO A 347 -21.23 7.86 36.58
C PRO A 347 -21.97 8.60 35.46
N THR A 348 -21.27 8.94 34.38
CA THR A 348 -21.82 9.62 33.21
C THR A 348 -21.36 8.91 31.94
N THR A 349 -22.22 8.82 30.93
CA THR A 349 -21.88 8.20 29.65
C THR A 349 -20.64 8.87 29.00
N PRO A 350 -19.62 8.09 28.59
CA PRO A 350 -18.51 8.60 27.79
C PRO A 350 -19.00 9.27 26.51
N LEU A 351 -18.39 10.40 26.16
CA LEU A 351 -18.62 11.11 24.90
C LEU A 351 -17.88 10.43 23.74
N SER A 352 -16.63 10.02 23.98
CA SER A 352 -15.80 9.35 22.99
C SER A 352 -14.71 8.49 23.64
N LEU A 353 -14.22 7.53 22.87
CA LEU A 353 -13.09 6.67 23.20
C LEU A 353 -12.07 6.75 22.06
N THR A 354 -10.82 7.05 22.39
CA THR A 354 -9.69 6.99 21.45
C THR A 354 -8.72 5.91 21.89
N LEU A 355 -8.40 4.99 20.98
CA LEU A 355 -7.45 3.92 21.18
C LEU A 355 -6.17 4.21 20.40
N THR A 356 -5.04 4.22 21.11
CA THR A 356 -3.71 4.34 20.51
C THR A 356 -2.98 3.00 20.67
N PRO A 357 -2.51 2.36 19.58
CA PRO A 357 -1.67 1.18 19.65
C PRO A 357 -0.38 1.41 20.46
N PRO A 358 0.24 0.36 21.02
CA PRO A 358 1.56 0.48 21.64
C PRO A 358 2.60 0.96 20.63
N ASN A 359 3.67 1.59 21.10
CA ASN A 359 4.82 1.92 20.24
C ASN A 359 5.54 0.64 19.82
N SER A 360 6.18 0.66 18.64
CA SER A 360 7.03 -0.44 18.22
C SER A 360 8.41 -0.37 18.86
N THR A 361 8.95 -1.54 19.22
CA THR A 361 10.37 -1.70 19.56
C THR A 361 11.11 -2.14 18.30
N PHE A 362 12.15 -1.40 17.94
CA PHE A 362 12.93 -1.66 16.73
C PHE A 362 14.14 -2.56 17.00
N TYR A 363 14.31 -3.57 16.14
CA TYR A 363 15.40 -4.53 16.15
C TYR A 363 16.18 -4.38 14.83
N PRO A 364 17.37 -3.75 14.83
CA PRO A 364 18.19 -3.60 13.63
C PRO A 364 18.68 -4.96 13.12
N SER A 365 19.17 -5.01 11.88
CA SER A 365 19.80 -6.22 11.32
C SER A 365 21.13 -6.59 11.98
N THR A 366 21.86 -5.63 12.58
CA THR A 366 23.22 -5.82 13.10
C THR A 366 23.42 -6.91 14.17
N PRO A 367 22.48 -7.24 15.08
CA PRO A 367 22.67 -8.28 16.09
C PRO A 367 22.21 -9.67 15.63
N PHE A 368 21.66 -9.81 14.41
CA PHE A 368 21.23 -11.12 13.91
C PHE A 368 22.44 -11.99 13.55
N SER A 369 22.40 -13.25 13.97
CA SER A 369 23.39 -14.27 13.63
C SER A 369 23.09 -14.85 12.26
N LEU A 370 24.08 -14.88 11.37
CA LEU A 370 23.94 -15.32 9.98
C LEU A 370 24.29 -16.80 9.82
N ILE A 371 23.56 -17.49 8.94
CA ILE A 371 23.80 -18.89 8.56
C ILE A 371 23.79 -18.99 7.02
N GLY A 372 24.66 -19.84 6.48
CA GLY A 372 24.63 -20.22 5.07
C GLY A 372 25.04 -19.10 4.12
N THR A 373 24.17 -18.77 3.15
CA THR A 373 24.48 -17.78 2.11
C THR A 373 24.30 -16.33 2.54
N SER A 374 23.68 -16.07 3.70
CA SER A 374 23.33 -14.71 4.11
C SER A 374 24.58 -13.88 4.41
N THR A 375 24.55 -12.61 4.02
CA THR A 375 25.69 -11.71 4.23
C THR A 375 25.25 -10.35 4.76
N PHE A 376 26.11 -9.78 5.63
CA PHE A 376 25.93 -8.43 6.15
C PHE A 376 26.61 -7.42 5.23
N THR A 377 25.89 -6.35 4.88
CA THR A 377 26.39 -5.26 4.03
C THR A 377 26.13 -3.91 4.68
N SER A 378 27.17 -3.07 4.79
CA SER A 378 27.01 -1.65 5.16
C SER A 378 26.62 -0.83 3.93
N CYS A 379 25.64 0.05 4.08
CA CYS A 379 25.03 0.80 2.98
C CYS A 379 25.53 2.25 2.86
N SER A 380 26.74 2.56 3.34
CA SER A 380 27.36 3.90 3.22
C SER A 380 26.46 5.06 3.72
N GLY A 381 25.69 4.84 4.78
CA GLY A 381 24.75 5.83 5.34
C GLY A 381 23.30 5.73 4.82
N LEU A 382 23.02 4.84 3.85
CA LEU A 382 21.68 4.48 3.38
C LEU A 382 21.12 3.27 4.16
N CYS A 383 20.14 2.51 3.63
CA CYS A 383 19.44 1.44 4.37
C CYS A 383 18.90 1.94 5.72
N ALA A 384 18.12 3.02 5.69
CA ALA A 384 17.54 3.62 6.89
C ALA A 384 16.56 2.64 7.57
N PRO A 385 16.44 2.65 8.91
CA PRO A 385 17.16 3.51 9.84
C PRO A 385 18.52 2.95 10.30
N VAL A 386 18.98 1.81 9.75
CA VAL A 386 20.10 1.05 10.34
C VAL A 386 21.47 1.42 9.79
N GLY A 387 21.58 1.78 8.51
CA GLY A 387 22.90 1.96 7.87
C GLY A 387 23.46 0.67 7.25
N SER A 388 22.74 -0.44 7.39
CA SER A 388 23.15 -1.78 6.93
C SER A 388 21.96 -2.69 6.69
N LYS A 389 22.21 -3.77 5.96
CA LYS A 389 21.23 -4.81 5.64
C LYS A 389 21.86 -6.20 5.66
N ILE A 390 21.02 -7.21 5.75
CA ILE A 390 21.35 -8.61 5.52
C ILE A 390 20.76 -9.02 4.18
N GLY A 391 21.60 -9.38 3.23
CA GLY A 391 21.19 -9.86 1.92
C GLY A 391 21.46 -11.36 1.74
N TYR A 392 21.18 -11.84 0.52
CA TYR A 392 21.38 -13.24 0.12
C TYR A 392 20.63 -14.24 1.02
N LEU A 393 19.47 -13.82 1.52
CA LEU A 393 18.51 -14.70 2.17
C LEU A 393 17.99 -15.70 1.14
N SER A 394 18.04 -16.99 1.45
CA SER A 394 17.76 -18.09 0.51
C SER A 394 17.20 -19.30 1.28
N PRO A 395 16.82 -20.40 0.61
CA PRO A 395 16.43 -21.63 1.30
C PRO A 395 17.52 -22.19 2.25
N THR A 396 18.79 -21.83 2.02
CA THR A 396 19.92 -22.26 2.86
C THR A 396 20.60 -21.10 3.59
N GLY A 397 20.14 -19.85 3.41
CA GLY A 397 20.70 -18.65 4.01
C GLY A 397 19.68 -17.88 4.83
N SER A 398 19.93 -17.76 6.13
CA SER A 398 19.02 -17.09 7.06
C SER A 398 19.76 -16.24 8.10
N ALA A 399 19.00 -15.49 8.88
CA ALA A 399 19.45 -14.63 9.94
C ALA A 399 18.57 -14.82 11.17
N SER A 400 19.14 -15.02 12.35
CA SER A 400 18.36 -15.28 13.58
C SER A 400 18.73 -14.39 14.75
N LEU A 401 17.75 -14.06 15.59
CA LEU A 401 17.92 -13.28 16.81
C LEU A 401 17.01 -13.81 17.90
N ASN A 402 17.54 -13.91 19.12
CA ASN A 402 16.72 -14.13 20.32
C ASN A 402 16.21 -12.78 20.84
N ILE A 403 14.91 -12.58 20.77
CA ILE A 403 14.23 -11.36 21.23
C ILE A 403 13.52 -11.66 22.55
N THR A 404 13.86 -10.93 23.61
CA THR A 404 13.11 -10.96 24.86
C THR A 404 11.95 -9.98 24.79
N SER A 405 10.72 -10.46 24.99
CA SER A 405 9.54 -9.60 25.09
C SER A 405 9.65 -8.66 26.29
N PRO A 406 9.07 -7.44 26.23
CA PRO A 406 8.85 -6.63 27.42
C PRO A 406 8.10 -7.42 28.50
N SER A 407 8.37 -7.14 29.78
CA SER A 407 7.72 -7.82 30.92
C SER A 407 6.20 -7.61 30.96
N THR A 408 5.70 -6.57 30.29
CA THR A 408 4.27 -6.31 30.14
C THR A 408 3.66 -7.09 28.98
N SER A 409 4.42 -7.61 28.02
CA SER A 409 3.86 -8.26 26.83
C SER A 409 3.03 -9.49 27.19
N ILE A 410 1.94 -9.69 26.44
CA ILE A 410 1.13 -10.91 26.47
C ILE A 410 1.41 -11.78 25.23
N GLN A 411 1.13 -13.08 25.33
CA GLN A 411 1.19 -14.02 24.21
C GLN A 411 0.18 -13.67 23.11
N GLY A 412 0.52 -13.95 21.85
CA GLY A 412 -0.38 -13.84 20.70
C GLY A 412 0.23 -13.04 19.55
N ALA A 413 -0.50 -12.96 18.45
CA ALA A 413 -0.06 -12.34 17.21
C ALA A 413 0.39 -10.88 17.43
N LYS A 414 1.57 -10.52 16.91
CA LYS A 414 2.12 -9.16 16.97
C LYS A 414 2.20 -8.55 15.59
N LEU A 415 1.76 -7.30 15.47
CA LEU A 415 2.05 -6.53 14.26
C LEU A 415 3.55 -6.25 14.21
N ALA A 416 4.14 -6.52 13.05
CA ALA A 416 5.52 -6.20 12.75
C ALA A 416 5.62 -5.28 11.53
N GLN A 417 6.59 -4.38 11.56
CA GLN A 417 7.06 -3.60 10.42
C GLN A 417 8.39 -4.18 9.99
N ILE A 418 8.46 -4.79 8.81
CA ILE A 418 9.69 -5.29 8.22
C ILE A 418 10.28 -4.19 7.35
N TYR A 419 11.50 -3.80 7.65
CA TYR A 419 12.27 -2.85 6.87
C TYR A 419 13.12 -3.65 5.90
N PHE A 420 12.93 -3.44 4.61
CA PHE A 420 13.52 -4.28 3.57
C PHE A 420 14.10 -3.44 2.43
N CYS A 421 15.02 -4.01 1.66
CA CYS A 421 15.42 -3.47 0.36
C CYS A 421 15.07 -4.49 -0.72
N ASN A 422 14.35 -4.06 -1.75
CA ASN A 422 14.06 -4.83 -2.94
C ASN A 422 14.15 -3.91 -4.16
N ASN A 423 15.12 -4.15 -5.04
CA ASN A 423 15.24 -3.46 -6.32
C ASN A 423 15.39 -4.47 -7.47
N ASP A 424 14.66 -5.58 -7.38
CA ASP A 424 14.61 -6.62 -8.40
C ASP A 424 13.64 -6.23 -9.52
N ILE A 425 14.08 -5.27 -10.34
CA ILE A 425 13.29 -4.77 -11.47
C ILE A 425 13.30 -5.82 -12.58
N ALA A 426 12.11 -6.24 -12.98
CA ALA A 426 11.87 -7.25 -13.99
C ALA A 426 11.96 -6.68 -15.42
N ASP A 427 13.07 -6.05 -15.79
CA ASP A 427 13.20 -5.43 -17.11
C ASP A 427 13.16 -6.47 -18.22
N SER A 428 14.13 -7.41 -18.22
CA SER A 428 14.24 -8.46 -19.24
C SER A 428 13.21 -9.58 -19.09
N THR A 429 12.51 -9.65 -17.96
CA THR A 429 11.49 -10.68 -17.67
C THR A 429 10.06 -10.11 -17.67
N SER A 430 9.89 -8.83 -18.01
CA SER A 430 8.59 -8.16 -18.12
C SER A 430 7.67 -8.84 -19.13
N TRP A 431 8.24 -9.38 -20.21
CA TRP A 431 7.54 -10.13 -21.27
C TRP A 431 7.15 -11.55 -20.84
N THR A 432 7.80 -12.11 -19.82
CA THR A 432 7.59 -13.47 -19.34
C THR A 432 6.92 -13.48 -17.98
N ASP A 433 7.65 -13.71 -16.91
CA ASP A 433 7.18 -14.11 -15.58
C ASP A 433 7.64 -13.16 -14.48
N GLY A 434 8.32 -12.06 -14.83
CA GLY A 434 8.81 -11.09 -13.86
C GLY A 434 7.68 -10.43 -13.05
N THR A 435 7.87 -10.30 -11.75
CA THR A 435 6.83 -9.81 -10.83
C THR A 435 7.13 -8.47 -10.17
N ASN A 436 8.37 -7.98 -10.25
CA ASN A 436 8.87 -6.85 -9.45
C ASN A 436 8.74 -7.09 -7.93
N THR A 437 8.80 -8.34 -7.49
CA THR A 437 8.69 -8.72 -6.07
C THR A 437 9.81 -9.64 -5.64
N ARG A 438 10.07 -9.65 -4.33
CA ARG A 438 10.81 -10.72 -3.68
C ARG A 438 10.09 -11.25 -2.46
N ASN A 439 10.20 -12.55 -2.26
CA ASN A 439 9.72 -13.22 -1.07
C ASN A 439 10.65 -12.96 0.14
N MET A 440 10.12 -13.11 1.34
CA MET A 440 10.88 -13.23 2.58
C MET A 440 10.04 -14.04 3.56
N THR A 441 10.68 -14.92 4.32
CA THR A 441 10.02 -15.67 5.41
C THR A 441 10.49 -15.14 6.75
N ILE A 442 9.55 -14.89 7.66
CA ILE A 442 9.82 -14.56 9.05
C ILE A 442 9.22 -15.67 9.91
N SER A 443 10.05 -16.32 10.70
CA SER A 443 9.65 -17.35 11.67
C SER A 443 9.79 -16.80 13.08
N VAL A 444 8.76 -17.01 13.91
CA VAL A 444 8.82 -16.71 15.35
C VAL A 444 8.49 -17.98 16.12
N ASN A 445 9.47 -18.50 16.85
CA ASN A 445 9.37 -19.76 17.58
C ASN A 445 8.92 -20.95 16.71
N GLY A 446 9.23 -20.93 15.40
CA GLY A 446 8.88 -21.99 14.45
C GLY A 446 7.61 -21.71 13.62
N GLU A 447 6.81 -20.71 13.98
CA GLU A 447 5.65 -20.29 13.18
C GLU A 447 6.12 -19.39 12.04
N VAL A 448 6.02 -19.90 10.80
CA VAL A 448 6.56 -19.24 9.60
C VAL A 448 5.48 -18.41 8.91
N THR A 449 5.80 -17.17 8.57
CA THR A 449 4.98 -16.29 7.73
C THR A 449 5.79 -15.86 6.51
N ARG A 450 5.24 -16.05 5.30
CA ARG A 450 5.82 -15.50 4.06
C ARG A 450 5.23 -14.10 3.81
N ILE A 451 6.11 -13.19 3.40
CA ILE A 451 5.74 -11.91 2.81
C ILE A 451 6.30 -11.84 1.39
N GLU A 452 5.55 -11.19 0.50
CA GLU A 452 5.97 -10.85 -0.85
C GLU A 452 6.06 -9.33 -0.91
N THR A 453 7.29 -8.84 -1.00
CA THR A 453 7.58 -7.41 -0.94
C THR A 453 7.59 -6.81 -2.35
N PRO A 454 6.92 -5.66 -2.58
CA PRO A 454 7.08 -4.90 -3.83
C PRO A 454 8.48 -4.29 -3.91
N LEU A 455 8.76 -3.50 -4.95
CA LEU A 455 10.00 -2.72 -4.97
C LEU A 455 10.02 -1.69 -3.84
N SER A 456 11.21 -1.41 -3.32
CA SER A 456 11.48 -0.30 -2.40
C SER A 456 12.41 0.76 -2.99
N GLY A 457 13.06 0.45 -4.13
CA GLY A 457 13.93 1.35 -4.86
C GLY A 457 13.28 2.71 -5.09
N ARG A 458 14.00 3.76 -4.68
CA ARG A 458 13.63 5.17 -4.87
C ARG A 458 14.79 5.98 -5.47
N SER A 459 15.76 5.28 -6.04
CA SER A 459 16.95 5.82 -6.67
C SER A 459 17.35 4.95 -7.84
N SER A 460 18.20 5.51 -8.71
CA SER A 460 18.67 4.88 -9.94
C SER A 460 19.27 3.50 -9.70
N GLU A 461 18.76 2.51 -10.41
CA GLU A 461 19.31 1.15 -10.49
C GLU A 461 20.61 1.05 -11.30
N LEU A 462 21.08 2.16 -11.89
CA LEU A 462 22.27 2.21 -12.75
C LEU A 462 23.37 3.14 -12.25
N PHE A 463 23.00 4.27 -11.65
CA PHE A 463 23.95 5.35 -11.33
C PHE A 463 23.94 5.77 -9.86
N SER A 464 23.03 5.23 -9.03
CA SER A 464 23.01 5.54 -7.59
C SER A 464 23.98 4.66 -6.81
N VAL A 465 24.32 5.07 -5.58
CA VAL A 465 25.13 4.23 -4.68
C VAL A 465 24.30 3.03 -4.24
N GLY A 466 24.77 1.84 -4.58
CA GLY A 466 24.07 0.60 -4.26
C GLY A 466 22.90 0.30 -5.19
N ASP A 467 22.82 0.96 -6.35
CA ASP A 467 21.95 0.57 -7.47
C ASP A 467 20.48 0.38 -7.06
N GLY A 468 19.95 1.29 -6.25
CA GLY A 468 18.59 1.24 -5.68
C GLY A 468 18.38 0.17 -4.58
N TRP A 469 19.29 -0.79 -4.44
CA TRP A 469 19.25 -1.83 -3.41
C TRP A 469 19.53 -1.31 -1.99
N PHE A 470 19.79 -0.02 -1.79
CA PHE A 470 19.96 0.60 -0.48
C PHE A 470 18.77 1.46 -0.03
N ASP A 471 17.70 1.52 -0.83
CA ASP A 471 16.47 2.21 -0.47
C ASP A 471 15.55 1.31 0.35
N THR A 472 15.24 1.74 1.57
CA THR A 472 14.43 0.96 2.50
C THR A 472 12.93 1.18 2.27
N GLY A 473 12.21 0.08 2.04
CA GLY A 473 10.76 -0.01 2.12
C GLY A 473 10.31 -0.53 3.49
N VAL A 474 9.03 -0.34 3.81
CA VAL A 474 8.42 -0.88 5.04
C VAL A 474 7.20 -1.72 4.70
N PHE A 475 7.20 -2.98 5.13
CA PHE A 475 6.10 -3.91 4.95
C PHE A 475 5.47 -4.26 6.30
N LYS A 476 4.15 -4.12 6.43
CA LYS A 476 3.42 -4.48 7.66
C LYS A 476 2.88 -5.90 7.55
N VAL A 477 3.17 -6.73 8.55
CA VAL A 477 2.71 -8.12 8.62
C VAL A 477 2.35 -8.49 10.06
N LEU A 478 1.31 -9.30 10.23
CA LEU A 478 0.97 -9.86 11.53
C LEU A 478 1.72 -11.19 11.68
N LEU A 479 2.51 -11.32 12.74
CA LEU A 479 3.33 -12.51 13.00
C LEU A 479 2.77 -13.26 14.21
N GLU A 480 2.57 -14.56 14.05
CA GLU A 480 2.16 -15.46 15.13
C GLU A 480 3.37 -15.97 15.94
N GLY A 481 3.14 -16.87 16.90
CA GLY A 481 4.20 -17.59 17.61
C GLY A 481 4.86 -16.85 18.78
N TRP A 482 4.58 -15.56 18.99
CA TRP A 482 5.14 -14.77 20.10
C TRP A 482 4.63 -15.24 21.47
N LYS A 483 5.54 -15.37 22.44
CA LYS A 483 5.27 -15.70 23.84
C LYS A 483 5.97 -14.73 24.80
N GLU A 484 5.58 -14.79 26.07
CA GLU A 484 6.27 -14.10 27.15
C GLU A 484 7.71 -14.59 27.30
N GLY A 485 8.66 -13.67 27.51
CA GLY A 485 10.07 -13.98 27.67
C GLY A 485 10.81 -14.10 26.33
N GLY A 486 11.66 -15.14 26.20
CA GLY A 486 12.53 -15.30 25.03
C GLY A 486 11.80 -15.87 23.80
N ASN A 487 12.00 -15.22 22.65
CA ASN A 487 11.45 -15.60 21.35
C ASN A 487 12.59 -15.75 20.35
N VAL A 488 12.65 -16.89 19.65
CA VAL A 488 13.59 -17.09 18.54
C VAL A 488 12.95 -16.53 17.29
N VAL A 489 13.56 -15.52 16.68
CA VAL A 489 13.13 -14.95 15.40
C VAL A 489 14.14 -15.33 14.33
N GLU A 490 13.66 -15.84 13.21
CA GLU A 490 14.48 -16.16 12.03
C GLU A 490 13.91 -15.48 10.78
N VAL A 491 14.78 -14.84 10.02
CA VAL A 491 14.47 -14.21 8.74
C VAL A 491 15.23 -14.97 7.65
N GLY A 492 14.54 -15.36 6.58
CA GLY A 492 15.10 -16.20 5.52
C GLY A 492 14.26 -16.18 4.25
N ASN A 493 14.42 -17.21 3.43
CA ASN A 493 13.54 -17.48 2.29
C ASN A 493 13.35 -19.01 2.14
N VAL A 494 12.78 -19.65 3.17
CA VAL A 494 12.78 -21.12 3.36
C VAL A 494 12.17 -21.90 2.18
N TYR A 495 11.23 -21.30 1.44
CA TYR A 495 10.60 -21.89 0.24
C TYR A 495 11.02 -21.21 -1.07
N GLY A 496 12.12 -20.46 -1.07
CA GLY A 496 12.59 -19.70 -2.23
C GLY A 496 12.82 -20.54 -3.49
N SER A 497 13.11 -21.84 -3.36
CA SER A 497 13.28 -22.75 -4.50
C SER A 497 12.00 -23.02 -5.29
N GLU A 498 10.83 -22.71 -4.72
CA GLU A 498 9.52 -22.88 -5.35
C GLU A 498 9.05 -21.58 -6.03
N GLY A 499 9.73 -20.46 -5.79
CA GLY A 499 9.43 -19.16 -6.39
C GLY A 499 10.22 -18.87 -7.67
N ILE A 500 9.84 -17.79 -8.35
CA ILE A 500 10.52 -17.29 -9.57
C ILE A 500 11.95 -16.83 -9.25
N VAL A 501 12.15 -16.26 -8.05
CA VAL A 501 13.46 -15.81 -7.56
C VAL A 501 13.81 -16.57 -6.28
N SER A 502 15.00 -17.19 -6.28
CA SER A 502 15.47 -18.01 -5.15
C SER A 502 15.97 -17.20 -3.96
N TYR A 503 16.34 -15.94 -4.18
CA TYR A 503 16.73 -15.00 -3.14
C TYR A 503 15.55 -14.21 -2.62
N GLY A 504 15.53 -13.98 -1.32
CA GLY A 504 14.58 -13.08 -0.70
C GLY A 504 14.97 -11.60 -0.82
N ALA A 505 14.07 -10.72 -0.39
CA ALA A 505 14.39 -9.31 -0.21
C ALA A 505 15.44 -9.14 0.89
N ASP A 506 16.23 -8.08 0.84
CA ASP A 506 17.25 -7.84 1.86
C ASP A 506 16.60 -7.28 3.13
N PHE A 507 17.06 -7.75 4.30
CA PHE A 507 16.52 -7.39 5.61
C PHE A 507 17.33 -6.28 6.27
N VAL A 508 16.69 -5.12 6.48
CA VAL A 508 17.31 -3.97 7.17
C VAL A 508 17.07 -4.05 8.68
N GLY A 509 15.87 -4.46 9.10
CA GLY A 509 15.47 -4.58 10.50
C GLY A 509 13.96 -4.80 10.66
N MET A 510 13.48 -4.92 11.89
CA MET A 510 12.05 -5.04 12.17
C MET A 510 11.60 -4.24 13.39
N GLY A 511 10.42 -3.63 13.32
CA GLY A 511 9.72 -3.06 14.47
C GLY A 511 8.59 -3.96 14.94
N VAL A 512 8.52 -4.29 16.23
CA VAL A 512 7.46 -5.14 16.81
C VAL A 512 6.59 -4.34 17.76
N PHE A 513 5.28 -4.37 17.57
CA PHE A 513 4.28 -3.67 18.40
C PHE A 513 3.83 -4.58 19.55
N TRP A 514 4.44 -4.41 20.73
CA TRP A 514 4.33 -5.32 21.88
C TRP A 514 3.04 -5.26 22.67
#